data_AF-A0A7V8IZX6-F1
#
_entry.id   AF-A0A7V8IZX6-F1
#
_cell.length_a   1.000
_cell.length_b   1.000
_cell.length_c   1.000
_cell.angle_alpha   90.00
_cell.angle_beta   90.00
_cell.angle_gamma   90.00
#
_symmetry.space_group_name_H-M   'P 1'
#
loop_
_entity.id
_entity.type
_entity.pdbx_description
1 polymer ?
#
loop_
_entity_poly.entity_id
_entity_poly.type
_entity_poly.pdbx_seq_one_letter_code
_entity_poly.pdbx_strand_id
1 'polypeptide(L)'
;MFAGAAREAVFSDATVVERVKKEFVPVALKAALVNGPPKGAEGRLYAEIGRSKAAPQGICAVNADGRVLAWTLMFEGKDALQEFLDHVLVLNEAHPAGSEAFAAERYMKFPGDRLDDVEGEETGLPPKAHKEGERCPAAPGVEKGTLVGTLFGRTFKDGKPTGDTSRQERYLESRQEVGPDAQRALADAAEEAGDGEFDIPEAAAVALCGQAFLGQLDVNPVRCPGAETSWKLRGRVEEIDGERWVRIAGTTSAKSDESRKSDRAVWSNDVRLTWSGLARLEGRSVTKLILTADGREKLSWNHGDRDLDPGSALDNLPGGRQIRLDSDVKFGLVAVTAKDSEVGPGLAEVTGRLPKSVVEKMKRLKAAMDDAGTPTKKRQQVARIMEAFEVLMKNGEVEAAEVVLDEALKAVK
;
A
#
# COMPACT_ATOMS: atom_id res chain seq x y z
N MET A 1 5.03 1.26 -11.53
CA MET A 1 4.09 0.50 -12.38
C MET A 1 3.49 -0.58 -11.48
N PHE A 2 2.15 -0.65 -11.39
CA PHE A 2 1.30 -0.75 -10.21
C PHE A 2 0.26 -1.89 -10.26
N ALA A 3 -0.27 -2.31 -9.11
CA ALA A 3 -1.29 -3.37 -8.98
C ALA A 3 -2.64 -3.06 -9.67
N GLY A 4 -2.86 -1.81 -10.09
CA GLY A 4 -4.10 -1.36 -10.74
C GLY A 4 -4.36 -1.97 -12.12
N ALA A 5 -3.32 -2.19 -12.94
CA ALA A 5 -3.49 -2.67 -14.32
C ALA A 5 -4.03 -4.12 -14.37
N ALA A 6 -3.57 -4.98 -13.47
CA ALA A 6 -4.10 -6.34 -13.31
C ALA A 6 -5.54 -6.34 -12.77
N ARG A 7 -5.90 -5.41 -11.87
CA ARG A 7 -7.29 -5.27 -11.39
C ARG A 7 -8.25 -4.89 -12.51
N GLU A 8 -7.86 -3.96 -13.37
CA GLU A 8 -8.69 -3.52 -14.50
C GLU A 8 -8.83 -4.60 -15.57
N ALA A 9 -7.77 -5.36 -15.83
CA ALA A 9 -7.81 -6.47 -16.77
C ALA A 9 -8.66 -7.64 -16.26
N VAL A 10 -8.47 -8.03 -14.99
CA VAL A 10 -9.04 -9.27 -14.43
C VAL A 10 -10.43 -9.07 -13.84
N PHE A 11 -10.68 -7.97 -13.14
CA PHE A 11 -11.89 -7.82 -12.32
C PHE A 11 -12.90 -6.83 -12.88
N SER A 12 -12.71 -6.29 -14.09
CA SER A 12 -13.71 -5.44 -14.73
C SER A 12 -14.87 -6.22 -15.37
N ASP A 13 -14.72 -7.53 -15.56
CA ASP A 13 -15.76 -8.45 -16.01
C ASP A 13 -16.33 -9.26 -14.84
N ALA A 14 -17.63 -9.10 -14.58
CA ALA A 14 -18.33 -9.82 -13.50
C ALA A 14 -18.23 -11.35 -13.64
N THR A 15 -18.18 -11.87 -14.86
CA THR A 15 -18.02 -13.30 -15.15
C THR A 15 -16.67 -13.80 -14.68
N VAL A 16 -15.61 -13.04 -14.96
CA VAL A 16 -14.26 -13.36 -14.49
C VAL A 16 -14.20 -13.27 -12.96
N VAL A 17 -14.82 -12.25 -12.36
CA VAL A 17 -14.86 -12.09 -10.90
C VAL A 17 -15.50 -13.30 -10.23
N GLU A 18 -16.67 -13.73 -10.69
CA GLU A 18 -17.37 -14.89 -10.11
C GLU A 18 -16.56 -16.17 -10.28
N ARG A 19 -15.91 -16.34 -11.44
CA ARG A 19 -14.99 -17.45 -11.67
C ARG A 19 -13.79 -17.41 -10.72
N VAL A 20 -13.11 -16.28 -10.60
CA VAL A 20 -11.95 -16.12 -9.71
C VAL A 20 -12.34 -16.40 -8.26
N LYS A 21 -13.51 -15.93 -7.78
CA LYS A 21 -13.99 -16.25 -6.43
C LYS A 21 -14.23 -17.74 -6.20
N LYS A 22 -14.64 -18.46 -7.24
CA LYS A 22 -14.97 -19.88 -7.18
C LYS A 22 -13.74 -20.76 -7.25
N GLU A 23 -12.77 -20.41 -8.10
CA GLU A 23 -11.67 -21.29 -8.51
C GLU A 23 -10.30 -20.84 -7.99
N PHE A 24 -10.19 -19.60 -7.47
CA PHE A 24 -8.92 -18.99 -7.09
C PHE A 24 -9.02 -18.18 -5.78
N VAL A 25 -7.86 -17.80 -5.24
CA VAL A 25 -7.75 -16.83 -4.14
C VAL A 25 -7.09 -15.56 -4.67
N PRO A 26 -7.84 -14.48 -4.94
CA PRO A 26 -7.27 -13.26 -5.49
C PRO A 26 -6.47 -12.49 -4.43
N VAL A 27 -5.21 -12.19 -4.73
CA VAL A 27 -4.31 -11.42 -3.87
C VAL A 27 -3.70 -10.27 -4.65
N ALA A 28 -3.79 -9.05 -4.11
CA ALA A 28 -3.13 -7.87 -4.67
C ALA A 28 -1.82 -7.61 -3.92
N LEU A 29 -0.70 -7.63 -4.64
CA LEU A 29 0.64 -7.43 -4.06
C LEU A 29 1.22 -6.08 -4.46
N LYS A 30 1.91 -5.43 -3.52
CA LYS A 30 2.68 -4.21 -3.82
C LYS A 30 3.95 -4.60 -4.55
N ALA A 31 4.15 -4.06 -5.75
CA ALA A 31 5.36 -4.30 -6.56
C ALA A 31 6.67 -4.04 -5.79
N ALA A 32 6.68 -3.05 -4.88
CA ALA A 32 7.82 -2.78 -4.01
C ALA A 32 8.20 -3.97 -3.12
N LEU A 33 7.22 -4.72 -2.59
CA LEU A 33 7.46 -5.90 -1.77
C LEU A 33 7.94 -7.09 -2.61
N VAL A 34 7.50 -7.21 -3.86
CA VAL A 34 8.00 -8.24 -4.80
C VAL A 34 9.40 -7.91 -5.31
N ASN A 35 9.78 -6.62 -5.36
CA ASN A 35 11.13 -6.17 -5.74
C ASN A 35 12.12 -6.22 -4.57
N GLY A 36 11.64 -6.03 -3.34
CA GLY A 36 12.42 -6.16 -2.12
C GLY A 36 11.68 -7.05 -1.13
N PRO A 37 11.75 -8.39 -1.30
CA PRO A 37 11.01 -9.31 -0.46
C PRO A 37 11.39 -9.17 1.02
N PRO A 38 10.40 -9.13 1.94
CA PRO A 38 10.63 -9.20 3.38
C PRO A 38 11.37 -10.50 3.76
N LYS A 39 11.81 -10.63 5.01
CA LYS A 39 12.21 -11.96 5.54
C LYS A 39 10.96 -12.79 5.87
N GLY A 40 11.14 -14.09 6.06
CA GLY A 40 10.06 -15.00 6.48
C GLY A 40 9.27 -15.59 5.32
N ALA A 41 8.14 -16.24 5.63
CA ALA A 41 7.40 -17.05 4.67
C ALA A 41 6.76 -16.24 3.54
N GLU A 42 6.13 -15.10 3.86
CA GLU A 42 5.60 -14.14 2.87
C GLU A 42 6.71 -13.60 1.96
N GLY A 43 7.87 -13.32 2.55
CA GLY A 43 9.07 -12.91 1.82
C GLY A 43 9.54 -13.92 0.80
N ARG A 44 9.53 -15.21 1.16
CA ARG A 44 9.89 -16.27 0.22
C ARG A 44 8.88 -16.39 -0.92
N LEU A 45 7.57 -16.24 -0.65
CA LEU A 45 6.55 -16.15 -1.71
C LEU A 45 6.82 -14.95 -2.65
N TYR A 46 7.14 -13.78 -2.09
CA TYR A 46 7.44 -12.60 -2.90
C TYR A 46 8.74 -12.74 -3.69
N ALA A 47 9.73 -13.45 -3.16
CA ALA A 47 10.95 -13.79 -3.87
C ALA A 47 10.68 -14.75 -5.04
N GLU A 48 9.84 -15.76 -4.83
CA GLU A 48 9.45 -16.71 -5.88
C GLU A 48 8.65 -16.04 -7.01
N ILE A 49 7.71 -15.17 -6.68
CA ILE A 49 7.03 -14.32 -7.66
C ILE A 49 8.03 -13.36 -8.32
N GLY A 50 8.98 -12.84 -7.53
CA GLY A 50 10.04 -11.96 -7.99
C GLY A 50 10.99 -12.60 -9.01
N ARG A 51 11.27 -13.90 -8.87
CA ARG A 51 12.10 -14.71 -9.76
C ARG A 51 11.45 -14.92 -11.12
N SER A 52 10.14 -15.18 -11.14
CA SER A 52 9.38 -15.53 -12.35
C SER A 52 8.87 -14.31 -13.13
N LYS A 53 8.78 -13.13 -12.52
CA LYS A 53 8.24 -11.96 -13.21
C LYS A 53 9.12 -11.50 -14.39
N ALA A 54 8.52 -11.11 -15.51
CA ALA A 54 9.26 -10.42 -16.59
C ALA A 54 9.32 -8.90 -16.39
N ALA A 55 8.40 -8.36 -15.61
CA ALA A 55 8.36 -6.94 -15.26
C ALA A 55 7.88 -6.77 -13.81
N PRO A 56 8.04 -5.58 -13.21
CA PRO A 56 7.52 -5.30 -11.87
C PRO A 56 5.99 -5.43 -11.72
N GLN A 57 5.23 -5.54 -12.82
CA GLN A 57 3.78 -5.71 -12.87
C GLN A 57 3.41 -6.92 -13.70
N GLY A 58 2.34 -7.60 -13.33
CA GLY A 58 1.71 -8.62 -14.13
C GLY A 58 0.67 -9.36 -13.31
N ILE A 59 0.13 -10.42 -13.89
CA ILE A 59 -0.71 -11.40 -13.22
C ILE A 59 0.12 -12.67 -13.06
N CYS A 60 0.14 -13.16 -11.84
CA CYS A 60 0.87 -14.35 -11.44
C CYS A 60 -0.12 -15.34 -10.86
N ALA A 61 -0.11 -16.57 -11.36
CA ALA A 61 -0.82 -17.68 -10.74
C ALA A 61 0.19 -18.53 -9.96
N VAL A 62 -0.13 -18.81 -8.70
CA VAL A 62 0.67 -19.67 -7.83
C VAL A 62 -0.15 -20.87 -7.38
N ASN A 63 0.48 -22.03 -7.23
CA ASN A 63 -0.17 -23.17 -6.59
C ASN A 63 -0.24 -22.97 -5.06
N ALA A 64 -0.84 -23.94 -4.34
CA ALA A 64 -0.98 -23.83 -2.88
C ALA A 64 0.35 -23.88 -2.10
N ASP A 65 1.45 -24.31 -2.75
CA ASP A 65 2.81 -24.22 -2.21
C ASP A 65 3.50 -22.88 -2.50
N GLY A 66 2.78 -21.92 -3.09
CA GLY A 66 3.32 -20.62 -3.45
C GLY A 66 4.28 -20.63 -4.63
N ARG A 67 4.38 -21.74 -5.37
CA ARG A 67 5.21 -21.83 -6.58
C ARG A 67 4.49 -21.24 -7.78
N VAL A 68 5.22 -20.48 -8.60
CA VAL A 68 4.63 -19.82 -9.76
C VAL A 68 4.37 -20.81 -10.88
N LEU A 69 3.11 -20.90 -11.30
CA LEU A 69 2.67 -21.69 -12.45
C LEU A 69 2.91 -20.92 -13.74
N ALA A 70 2.36 -19.70 -13.81
CA ALA A 70 2.52 -18.82 -14.95
C ALA A 70 2.50 -17.35 -14.52
N TRP A 71 3.21 -16.54 -15.29
CA TRP A 71 3.24 -15.10 -15.15
C TRP A 71 3.00 -14.41 -16.49
N THR A 72 2.14 -13.39 -16.53
CA THR A 72 1.92 -12.58 -17.73
C THR A 72 1.84 -11.08 -17.43
N LEU A 73 2.44 -10.26 -18.29
CA LEU A 73 2.33 -8.80 -18.19
C LEU A 73 0.99 -8.28 -18.75
N MET A 74 0.53 -8.85 -19.88
CA MET A 74 -0.66 -8.40 -20.62
C MET A 74 -1.40 -9.57 -21.27
N PHE A 75 -2.61 -9.31 -21.78
CA PHE A 75 -3.40 -10.28 -22.55
C PHE A 75 -3.60 -9.80 -23.98
N GLU A 76 -3.67 -10.75 -24.91
CA GLU A 76 -3.96 -10.52 -26.32
C GLU A 76 -5.45 -10.60 -26.58
N GLY A 77 -6.09 -9.43 -26.65
CA GLY A 77 -7.51 -9.34 -26.89
C GLY A 77 -8.38 -9.73 -25.68
N LYS A 78 -9.69 -9.74 -25.91
CA LYS A 78 -10.74 -9.83 -24.88
C LYS A 78 -10.86 -11.19 -24.18
N ASP A 79 -10.54 -12.29 -24.88
CA ASP A 79 -10.81 -13.65 -24.40
C ASP A 79 -9.57 -14.28 -23.73
N ALA A 80 -8.37 -13.74 -23.99
CA ALA A 80 -7.10 -14.29 -23.52
C ALA A 80 -6.95 -14.38 -21.99
N LEU A 81 -7.71 -13.59 -21.23
CA LEU A 81 -7.75 -13.72 -19.78
C LEU A 81 -8.47 -15.00 -19.32
N GLN A 82 -9.61 -15.33 -19.93
CA GLN A 82 -10.32 -16.57 -19.62
C GLN A 82 -9.48 -17.78 -20.00
N GLU A 83 -8.83 -17.71 -21.17
CA GLU A 83 -7.89 -18.72 -21.64
C GLU A 83 -6.70 -18.88 -20.69
N PHE A 84 -6.17 -17.77 -20.15
CA PHE A 84 -5.12 -17.82 -19.14
C PHE A 84 -5.60 -18.50 -17.85
N LEU A 85 -6.82 -18.22 -17.39
CA LEU A 85 -7.41 -18.88 -16.21
C LEU A 85 -7.59 -20.38 -16.44
N ASP A 86 -8.04 -20.80 -17.63
CA ASP A 86 -8.11 -22.22 -18.01
C ASP A 86 -6.72 -22.85 -18.00
N HIS A 87 -5.74 -22.17 -18.61
CA HIS A 87 -4.36 -22.64 -18.72
C HIS A 87 -3.72 -22.86 -17.35
N VAL A 88 -3.86 -21.92 -16.42
CA VAL A 88 -3.27 -22.06 -15.08
C VAL A 88 -3.93 -23.15 -14.24
N LEU A 89 -5.21 -23.48 -14.48
CA LEU A 89 -5.86 -24.63 -13.83
C LEU A 89 -5.24 -25.94 -14.32
N VAL A 90 -5.00 -26.06 -15.63
CA VAL A 90 -4.31 -27.22 -16.21
C VAL A 90 -2.89 -27.35 -15.64
N LEU A 91 -2.14 -26.24 -15.55
CA LEU A 91 -0.81 -26.24 -14.92
C LEU A 91 -0.88 -26.65 -13.44
N ASN A 92 -1.90 -26.20 -12.69
CA ASN A 92 -2.08 -26.58 -11.30
C ASN A 92 -2.42 -28.07 -11.12
N GLU A 93 -3.16 -28.67 -12.05
CA GLU A 93 -3.42 -30.12 -12.07
C GLU A 93 -2.15 -30.94 -12.35
N ALA A 94 -1.28 -30.44 -13.24
CA ALA A 94 0.01 -31.06 -13.52
C ALA A 94 1.03 -30.86 -12.37
N HIS A 95 0.93 -29.73 -11.67
CA HIS A 95 1.86 -29.31 -10.62
C HIS A 95 1.16 -28.87 -9.33
N PRO A 96 0.39 -29.77 -8.68
CA PRO A 96 -0.30 -29.47 -7.43
C PRO A 96 0.68 -29.20 -6.27
N ALA A 97 0.14 -28.85 -5.11
CA ALA A 97 0.94 -28.80 -3.89
C ALA A 97 1.57 -30.17 -3.59
N GLY A 98 2.84 -30.16 -3.19
CA GLY A 98 3.68 -31.34 -2.98
C GLY A 98 4.46 -31.78 -4.21
N SER A 99 4.27 -31.15 -5.38
CA SER A 99 5.05 -31.46 -6.59
C SER A 99 6.54 -31.14 -6.44
N GLU A 100 7.36 -31.84 -7.22
CA GLU A 100 8.77 -31.49 -7.42
C GLU A 100 8.91 -30.11 -8.06
N ALA A 101 10.12 -29.53 -8.03
CA ALA A 101 10.37 -28.24 -8.67
C ALA A 101 10.04 -28.30 -10.17
N PHE A 102 9.42 -27.23 -10.68
CA PHE A 102 9.04 -27.11 -12.08
C PHE A 102 9.31 -25.69 -12.58
N ALA A 103 9.48 -25.52 -13.89
CA ALA A 103 9.72 -24.23 -14.50
C ALA A 103 8.42 -23.42 -14.57
N ALA A 104 8.50 -22.14 -14.20
CA ALA A 104 7.40 -21.20 -14.30
C ALA A 104 7.30 -20.64 -15.73
N GLU A 105 6.12 -20.69 -16.33
CA GLU A 105 5.88 -20.13 -17.66
C GLU A 105 5.76 -18.60 -17.61
N ARG A 106 6.25 -17.91 -18.64
CA ARG A 106 6.33 -16.44 -18.66
C ARG A 106 5.89 -15.86 -19.98
N TYR A 107 5.15 -14.76 -19.90
CA TYR A 107 4.59 -14.08 -21.07
C TYR A 107 4.73 -12.56 -20.95
N MET A 108 5.23 -11.92 -22.01
CA MET A 108 5.06 -10.48 -22.17
C MET A 108 3.61 -10.15 -22.54
N LYS A 109 2.99 -11.01 -23.35
CA LYS A 109 1.60 -10.91 -23.77
C LYS A 109 1.05 -12.31 -23.98
N PHE A 110 0.11 -12.73 -23.14
CA PHE A 110 -0.47 -14.08 -23.25
C PHE A 110 -1.61 -14.10 -24.31
N PRO A 111 -1.68 -15.11 -25.20
CA PRO A 111 -0.77 -16.26 -25.30
C PRO A 111 0.41 -16.05 -26.26
N GLY A 112 0.40 -15.01 -27.10
CA GLY A 112 1.27 -14.93 -28.30
C GLY A 112 2.75 -14.57 -28.08
N ASP A 113 3.09 -13.86 -27.00
CA ASP A 113 4.46 -13.38 -26.72
C ASP A 113 5.02 -14.06 -25.46
N ARG A 114 5.43 -15.32 -25.64
CA ARG A 114 6.04 -16.18 -24.60
C ARG A 114 7.53 -15.88 -24.46
N LEU A 115 7.97 -15.84 -23.21
CA LEU A 115 9.37 -15.71 -22.80
C LEU A 115 9.93 -17.08 -22.36
N ASP A 116 11.24 -17.15 -22.21
CA ASP A 116 11.89 -18.32 -21.61
C ASP A 116 11.35 -18.57 -20.20
N ASP A 117 10.99 -19.83 -19.95
CA ASP A 117 10.58 -20.33 -18.64
C ASP A 117 11.72 -20.18 -17.63
N VAL A 118 11.39 -20.10 -16.34
CA VAL A 118 12.40 -19.99 -15.28
C VAL A 118 12.21 -21.13 -14.30
N GLU A 119 13.28 -21.90 -14.09
CA GLU A 119 13.31 -23.04 -13.16
C GLU A 119 12.95 -22.63 -11.72
N GLY A 120 12.04 -23.40 -11.12
CA GLY A 120 11.61 -23.21 -9.73
C GLY A 120 12.64 -23.70 -8.71
N GLU A 121 12.51 -23.21 -7.47
CA GLU A 121 13.34 -23.67 -6.35
C GLU A 121 12.75 -24.94 -5.69
N GLU A 122 13.61 -25.83 -5.20
CA GLU A 122 13.20 -27.10 -4.55
C GLU A 122 12.41 -26.88 -3.25
N THR A 123 12.58 -25.75 -2.57
CA THR A 123 11.91 -25.48 -1.30
C THR A 123 10.48 -25.00 -1.48
N GLY A 124 9.50 -25.79 -1.04
CA GLY A 124 8.09 -25.35 -0.94
C GLY A 124 7.94 -24.19 0.05
N LEU A 125 6.98 -23.28 -0.21
CA LEU A 125 7.01 -21.93 0.37
C LEU A 125 5.99 -21.60 1.48
N PRO A 126 4.82 -22.26 1.67
CA PRO A 126 3.84 -21.70 2.57
C PRO A 126 4.20 -22.03 4.03
N PRO A 127 3.88 -21.13 4.98
CA PRO A 127 3.79 -21.52 6.37
C PRO A 127 2.68 -22.56 6.52
N LYS A 128 2.80 -23.48 7.48
CA LYS A 128 1.68 -24.35 7.87
C LYS A 128 0.47 -23.48 8.20
N ALA A 129 -0.73 -23.94 7.84
CA ALA A 129 -1.97 -23.30 8.24
C ALA A 129 -1.92 -22.97 9.74
N HIS A 130 -2.27 -21.73 10.09
CA HIS A 130 -2.43 -21.34 11.49
C HIS A 130 -3.81 -21.83 11.98
N LYS A 131 -3.94 -22.06 13.29
CA LYS A 131 -5.24 -22.47 13.84
C LYS A 131 -6.25 -21.32 13.75
N GLU A 132 -7.52 -21.67 13.81
CA GLU A 132 -8.58 -20.67 13.98
C GLU A 132 -8.33 -19.85 15.25
N GLY A 133 -8.43 -18.52 15.14
CA GLY A 133 -8.12 -17.57 16.22
C GLY A 133 -6.64 -17.23 16.37
N GLU A 134 -5.72 -17.96 15.74
CA GLU A 134 -4.31 -17.57 15.67
C GLU A 134 -4.10 -16.47 14.62
N ARG A 135 -3.13 -15.59 14.88
CA ARG A 135 -2.74 -14.54 13.94
C ARG A 135 -2.20 -15.17 12.66
N CYS A 136 -2.71 -14.72 11.51
CA CYS A 136 -2.14 -15.10 10.23
C CYS A 136 -0.69 -14.59 10.14
N PRO A 137 0.31 -15.46 9.95
CA PRO A 137 1.70 -15.05 9.85
C PRO A 137 1.98 -14.20 8.60
N ALA A 138 1.09 -14.24 7.61
CA ALA A 138 1.13 -13.39 6.41
C ALA A 138 0.40 -12.05 6.58
N ALA A 139 -0.23 -11.79 7.73
CA ALA A 139 -0.79 -10.47 8.04
C ALA A 139 0.23 -9.70 8.89
N PRO A 140 0.79 -8.56 8.42
CA PRO A 140 1.62 -7.72 9.27
C PRO A 140 0.84 -7.32 10.51
N GLY A 141 1.49 -7.43 11.67
CA GLY A 141 0.85 -7.12 12.94
C GLY A 141 0.73 -5.61 13.07
N VAL A 142 -0.08 -5.17 14.01
CA VAL A 142 -0.14 -3.75 14.40
C VAL A 142 0.42 -3.57 15.80
N GLU A 143 0.91 -2.37 16.09
CA GLU A 143 1.31 -2.00 17.43
C GLU A 143 0.10 -2.09 18.38
N LYS A 144 0.33 -2.57 19.61
CA LYS A 144 -0.71 -2.63 20.63
C LYS A 144 -1.34 -1.24 20.82
N GLY A 145 -2.68 -1.18 20.82
CA GLY A 145 -3.42 0.07 20.94
C GLY A 145 -3.67 0.80 19.62
N THR A 146 -3.17 0.30 18.48
CA THR A 146 -3.53 0.82 17.15
C THR A 146 -5.04 0.69 16.93
N LEU A 147 -5.67 1.71 16.35
CA LEU A 147 -7.01 1.56 15.80
C LEU A 147 -6.92 0.92 14.41
N VAL A 148 -7.69 -0.13 14.19
CA VAL A 148 -7.88 -0.74 12.88
C VAL A 148 -9.27 -0.38 12.41
N GLY A 149 -9.33 0.30 11.26
CA GLY A 149 -10.56 0.81 10.69
C GLY A 149 -10.86 0.28 9.31
N THR A 150 -12.15 0.20 9.02
CA THR A 150 -12.67 -0.10 7.69
C THR A 150 -13.04 1.21 7.01
N LEU A 151 -12.54 1.41 5.80
CA LEU A 151 -12.90 2.53 4.94
C LEU A 151 -14.13 2.12 4.11
N PHE A 152 -15.06 3.04 3.94
CA PHE A 152 -16.31 2.85 3.22
C PHE A 152 -16.49 3.91 2.15
N GLY A 153 -16.89 3.48 0.95
CA GLY A 153 -17.34 4.36 -0.12
C GLY A 153 -16.23 5.17 -0.80
N ARG A 154 -16.43 5.37 -2.11
CA ARG A 154 -15.81 6.43 -2.92
C ARG A 154 -16.87 7.18 -3.70
N THR A 155 -17.92 6.48 -4.14
CA THR A 155 -19.15 7.06 -4.70
C THR A 155 -20.37 6.37 -4.10
N PHE A 156 -21.47 7.11 -3.99
CA PHE A 156 -22.77 6.61 -3.56
C PHE A 156 -23.77 6.73 -4.70
N LYS A 157 -24.54 5.67 -4.94
CA LYS A 157 -25.74 5.73 -5.77
C LYS A 157 -26.93 5.57 -4.85
N ASP A 158 -27.87 6.53 -4.90
CA ASP A 158 -29.08 6.51 -4.08
C ASP A 158 -28.81 6.39 -2.57
N GLY A 159 -27.74 7.05 -2.08
CA GLY A 159 -27.37 7.02 -0.66
C GLY A 159 -26.76 5.70 -0.17
N LYS A 160 -26.42 4.76 -1.07
CA LYS A 160 -25.66 3.54 -0.73
C LYS A 160 -24.29 3.55 -1.40
N PRO A 161 -23.22 3.07 -0.74
CA PRO A 161 -21.93 2.86 -1.39
C PRO A 161 -22.12 2.03 -2.66
N THR A 162 -21.50 2.44 -3.77
CA THR A 162 -21.53 1.61 -4.98
C THR A 162 -20.74 0.33 -4.72
N GLY A 163 -21.34 -0.83 -4.99
CA GLY A 163 -20.70 -2.13 -4.79
C GLY A 163 -19.66 -2.50 -5.86
N ASP A 164 -19.56 -1.71 -6.93
CA ASP A 164 -18.59 -1.90 -8.02
C ASP A 164 -17.26 -1.24 -7.64
N THR A 165 -16.53 -1.86 -6.71
CA THR A 165 -15.14 -1.47 -6.36
C THR A 165 -14.11 -2.05 -7.34
N SER A 166 -14.57 -2.82 -8.34
CA SER A 166 -13.76 -3.39 -9.42
C SER A 166 -13.18 -2.34 -10.35
N ARG A 167 -13.85 -1.19 -10.51
CA ARG A 167 -13.34 -0.08 -11.30
C ARG A 167 -12.33 0.75 -10.52
N GLN A 168 -11.26 1.17 -11.18
CA GLN A 168 -10.20 1.93 -10.55
C GLN A 168 -10.65 3.27 -9.98
N GLU A 169 -11.60 3.95 -10.61
CA GLU A 169 -12.21 5.18 -10.11
C GLU A 169 -13.16 4.96 -8.91
N ARG A 170 -13.36 3.70 -8.50
CA ARG A 170 -14.21 3.30 -7.36
C ARG A 170 -13.43 2.53 -6.29
N TYR A 171 -12.13 2.30 -6.49
CA TYR A 171 -11.29 1.58 -5.55
C TYR A 171 -11.16 2.33 -4.23
N LEU A 172 -11.10 1.56 -3.14
CA LEU A 172 -10.90 2.01 -1.78
C LEU A 172 -10.09 0.94 -1.01
N GLU A 173 -9.09 1.35 -0.23
CA GLU A 173 -8.43 0.45 0.70
C GLU A 173 -9.43 -0.07 1.74
N SER A 174 -9.37 -1.37 2.05
CA SER A 174 -10.30 -1.98 3.00
C SER A 174 -9.95 -1.72 4.47
N ARG A 175 -8.69 -1.33 4.73
CA ARG A 175 -8.11 -1.25 6.07
C ARG A 175 -7.29 0.02 6.24
N GLN A 176 -7.54 0.78 7.30
CA GLN A 176 -6.77 1.94 7.71
C GLN A 176 -6.31 1.78 9.15
N GLU A 177 -5.09 2.21 9.44
CA GLU A 177 -4.48 2.09 10.77
C GLU A 177 -4.18 3.46 11.34
N VAL A 178 -4.66 3.73 12.56
CA VAL A 178 -4.31 4.93 13.33
C VAL A 178 -3.47 4.51 14.52
N GLY A 179 -2.15 4.67 14.38
CA GLY A 179 -1.18 4.24 15.38
C GLY A 179 -1.25 5.05 16.69
N PRO A 180 -0.67 4.53 17.79
CA PRO A 180 -0.72 5.17 19.11
C PRO A 180 -0.15 6.59 19.14
N ASP A 181 0.90 6.87 18.36
CA ASP A 181 1.48 8.23 18.25
C ASP A 181 0.45 9.28 17.80
N ALA A 182 -0.33 8.96 16.77
CA ALA A 182 -1.35 9.86 16.23
C ALA A 182 -2.51 10.04 17.22
N GLN A 183 -2.88 8.97 17.94
CA GLN A 183 -3.90 9.03 18.98
C GLN A 183 -3.46 9.90 20.16
N ARG A 184 -2.21 9.74 20.63
CA ARG A 184 -1.62 10.56 21.69
C ARG A 184 -1.62 12.03 21.31
N ALA A 185 -1.17 12.36 20.10
CA ALA A 185 -1.18 13.74 19.62
C ALA A 185 -2.58 14.36 19.67
N LEU A 186 -3.61 13.62 19.23
CA LEU A 186 -4.99 14.08 19.31
C LEU A 186 -5.46 14.27 20.77
N ALA A 187 -5.15 13.31 21.64
CA ALA A 187 -5.56 13.38 23.05
C ALA A 187 -4.86 14.50 23.82
N ASP A 188 -3.57 14.71 23.58
CA ASP A 188 -2.79 15.78 24.20
C ASP A 188 -3.33 17.16 23.77
N ALA A 189 -3.64 17.35 22.48
CA ALA A 189 -4.27 18.59 21.99
C ALA A 189 -5.67 18.81 22.58
N ALA A 190 -6.45 17.74 22.77
CA ALA A 190 -7.76 17.79 23.41
C ALA A 190 -7.67 18.09 24.92
N GLU A 191 -6.61 17.64 25.59
CA GLU A 191 -6.34 17.95 27.01
C GLU A 191 -5.92 19.42 27.18
N GLU A 192 -5.00 19.91 26.35
CA GLU A 192 -4.52 21.29 26.37
C GLU A 192 -5.64 22.32 26.10
N ALA A 193 -6.56 21.98 25.19
CA ALA A 193 -7.66 22.87 24.82
C ALA A 193 -8.80 22.94 25.85
N GLY A 194 -8.91 21.94 26.74
CA GLY A 194 -10.07 21.78 27.63
C GLY A 194 -11.38 21.69 26.85
N ASP A 195 -12.32 22.61 27.11
CA ASP A 195 -13.61 22.68 26.43
C ASP A 195 -13.58 23.51 25.12
N GLY A 196 -12.41 24.08 24.81
CA GLY A 196 -12.18 24.91 23.63
C GLY A 196 -12.06 24.10 22.33
N GLU A 197 -12.15 24.82 21.21
CA GLU A 197 -11.73 24.27 19.92
C GLU A 197 -10.22 24.30 19.78
N PHE A 198 -9.67 23.30 19.08
CA PHE A 198 -8.25 23.20 18.78
C PHE A 198 -7.99 22.74 17.35
N ASP A 199 -6.80 23.05 16.83
CA ASP A 199 -6.35 22.49 15.56
C ASP A 199 -5.91 21.03 15.76
N ILE A 200 -6.38 20.13 14.91
CA ILE A 200 -5.95 18.73 14.95
C ILE A 200 -4.48 18.66 14.53
N PRO A 201 -3.59 18.05 15.36
CA PRO A 201 -2.18 17.94 15.03
C PRO A 201 -1.94 17.18 13.72
N GLU A 202 -0.89 17.57 12.99
CA GLU A 202 -0.55 16.98 11.68
C GLU A 202 -0.46 15.45 11.70
N ALA A 203 0.20 14.87 12.71
CA ALA A 203 0.32 13.41 12.84
C ALA A 203 -1.05 12.72 12.91
N ALA A 204 -2.01 13.32 13.61
CA ALA A 204 -3.39 12.85 13.67
C ALA A 204 -4.12 13.10 12.34
N ALA A 205 -4.05 14.31 11.77
CA ALA A 205 -4.70 14.65 10.50
C ALA A 205 -4.29 13.70 9.36
N VAL A 206 -2.99 13.43 9.23
CA VAL A 206 -2.45 12.50 8.22
C VAL A 206 -2.93 11.07 8.46
N ALA A 207 -2.99 10.63 9.73
CA ALA A 207 -3.45 9.28 10.07
C ALA A 207 -4.96 9.10 9.86
N LEU A 208 -5.76 10.14 10.07
CA LEU A 208 -7.22 10.12 9.93
C LEU A 208 -7.67 10.20 8.47
N CYS A 209 -7.07 11.11 7.69
CA CYS A 209 -7.58 11.45 6.36
C CYS A 209 -6.72 10.88 5.21
N GLY A 210 -5.49 10.42 5.48
CA GLY A 210 -4.51 10.10 4.45
C GLY A 210 -4.91 8.99 3.46
N GLN A 211 -5.88 8.14 3.78
CA GLN A 211 -6.37 7.07 2.91
C GLN A 211 -7.61 7.43 2.10
N ALA A 212 -8.24 8.60 2.34
CA ALA A 212 -9.46 9.01 1.65
C ALA A 212 -9.21 9.68 0.29
N PHE A 213 -7.97 9.65 -0.20
CA PHE A 213 -7.57 10.39 -1.38
C PHE A 213 -7.18 9.49 -2.56
N LEU A 214 -7.65 8.25 -2.58
CA LEU A 214 -7.17 7.24 -3.52
C LEU A 214 -7.76 7.44 -4.91
N GLY A 215 -6.92 7.89 -5.84
CA GLY A 215 -7.10 7.84 -7.30
C GLY A 215 -6.43 6.63 -7.95
N GLN A 216 -6.46 6.55 -9.29
CA GLN A 216 -5.69 5.58 -10.07
C GLN A 216 -4.21 5.56 -9.61
N LEU A 217 -3.68 4.37 -9.31
CA LEU A 217 -2.28 4.03 -8.93
C LEU A 217 -1.87 4.15 -7.45
N ASP A 218 -2.77 3.97 -6.47
CA ASP A 218 -2.45 4.12 -5.03
C ASP A 218 -1.74 5.45 -4.74
N VAL A 219 -2.07 6.48 -5.53
CA VAL A 219 -1.57 7.83 -5.32
C VAL A 219 -2.23 8.30 -4.04
N ASN A 220 -1.45 8.30 -2.98
CA ASN A 220 -1.80 8.98 -1.75
C ASN A 220 -1.35 10.42 -1.93
N PRO A 221 -2.20 11.37 -2.37
CA PRO A 221 -1.75 12.72 -2.63
C PRO A 221 -1.26 13.43 -1.37
N VAL A 222 -1.61 12.99 -0.14
CA VAL A 222 -0.96 13.50 1.10
C VAL A 222 0.53 13.16 1.17
N ARG A 223 0.95 12.10 0.47
CA ARG A 223 2.33 11.60 0.50
C ARG A 223 2.95 11.37 -0.88
N CYS A 224 2.31 11.83 -1.95
CA CYS A 224 2.84 11.71 -3.30
C CYS A 224 3.88 12.82 -3.50
N PRO A 225 5.11 12.48 -3.92
CA PRO A 225 6.05 13.50 -4.39
C PRO A 225 5.37 14.37 -5.46
N GLY A 226 5.40 15.70 -5.27
CA GLY A 226 4.81 16.66 -6.21
C GLY A 226 3.32 16.98 -6.00
N ALA A 227 2.64 16.37 -5.03
CA ALA A 227 1.27 16.75 -4.69
C ALA A 227 1.23 17.94 -3.72
N GLU A 228 0.37 18.90 -4.01
CA GLU A 228 0.00 19.99 -3.11
C GLU A 228 -1.12 19.51 -2.21
N THR A 229 -0.88 19.51 -0.90
CA THR A 229 -1.92 19.13 0.08
C THR A 229 -2.14 20.22 1.10
N SER A 230 -3.39 20.31 1.56
CA SER A 230 -3.75 21.17 2.68
C SER A 230 -4.86 20.54 3.49
N TRP A 231 -4.85 20.83 4.78
CA TRP A 231 -5.91 20.45 5.69
C TRP A 231 -6.16 21.56 6.70
N LYS A 232 -7.41 21.68 7.11
CA LYS A 232 -7.85 22.54 8.20
C LYS A 232 -8.88 21.74 8.98
N LEU A 233 -8.39 20.97 9.94
CA LEU A 233 -9.19 20.11 10.79
C LEU A 233 -9.19 20.67 12.22
N ARG A 234 -10.37 20.72 12.82
CA ARG A 234 -10.59 21.23 14.17
C ARG A 234 -11.20 20.12 15.03
N GLY A 235 -10.75 20.07 16.27
CA GLY A 235 -11.31 19.24 17.32
C GLY A 235 -12.03 20.08 18.35
N ARG A 236 -13.04 19.52 18.99
CA ARG A 236 -13.65 20.03 20.21
C ARG A 236 -14.00 18.88 21.13
N VAL A 237 -13.69 18.99 22.41
CA VAL A 237 -14.07 17.98 23.40
C VAL A 237 -15.57 18.12 23.71
N GLU A 238 -16.27 16.99 23.75
CA GLU A 238 -17.68 16.89 24.11
C GLU A 238 -17.87 15.68 25.05
N GLU A 239 -18.83 15.79 25.97
CA GLU A 239 -19.30 14.65 26.76
C GLU A 239 -20.58 14.10 26.10
N ILE A 240 -20.57 12.81 25.77
CA ILE A 240 -21.72 12.11 25.18
C ILE A 240 -21.93 10.84 26.00
N ASP A 241 -23.10 10.72 26.63
CA ASP A 241 -23.47 9.61 27.50
C ASP A 241 -22.45 9.31 28.62
N GLY A 242 -21.85 10.37 29.19
CA GLY A 242 -20.83 10.27 30.25
C GLY A 242 -19.43 9.87 29.75
N GLU A 243 -19.24 9.77 28.44
CA GLU A 243 -17.97 9.45 27.81
C GLU A 243 -17.35 10.68 27.16
N ARG A 244 -16.01 10.75 27.15
CA ARG A 244 -15.27 11.85 26.54
C ARG A 244 -15.07 11.59 25.06
N TRP A 245 -15.53 12.51 24.22
CA TRP A 245 -15.40 12.45 22.77
C TRP A 245 -14.69 13.71 22.24
N VAL A 246 -13.99 13.56 21.12
CA VAL A 246 -13.54 14.68 20.29
C VAL A 246 -14.43 14.73 19.06
N ARG A 247 -15.21 15.80 18.93
CA ARG A 247 -15.88 16.14 17.67
C ARG A 247 -14.85 16.69 16.70
N ILE A 248 -14.77 16.06 15.54
CA ILE A 248 -13.85 16.39 14.47
C ILE A 248 -14.64 17.03 13.33
N ALA A 249 -14.19 18.18 12.85
CA ALA A 249 -14.75 18.82 11.67
C ALA A 249 -13.66 19.53 10.87
N GLY A 250 -13.85 19.69 9.57
CA GLY A 250 -12.96 20.53 8.79
C GLY A 250 -12.89 20.14 7.33
N THR A 251 -11.82 20.55 6.65
CA THR A 251 -11.65 20.32 5.22
C THR A 251 -10.25 19.81 4.91
N THR A 252 -10.16 18.98 3.89
CA THR A 252 -8.88 18.60 3.29
C THR A 252 -8.92 18.77 1.78
N SER A 253 -7.79 19.11 1.17
CA SER A 253 -7.64 19.08 -0.26
C SER A 253 -6.30 18.50 -0.66
N ALA A 254 -6.29 17.87 -1.81
CA ALA A 254 -5.07 17.33 -2.39
C ALA A 254 -5.14 17.49 -3.91
N LYS A 255 -4.07 18.04 -4.48
CA LYS A 255 -3.95 18.29 -5.91
C LYS A 255 -2.61 17.77 -6.41
N SER A 256 -2.62 17.05 -7.53
CA SER A 256 -1.41 16.57 -8.19
C SER A 256 -1.59 16.64 -9.70
N ASP A 257 -0.59 17.14 -10.40
CA ASP A 257 -0.51 17.18 -11.85
C ASP A 257 0.89 16.71 -12.26
N GLU A 258 1.00 15.64 -13.05
CA GLU A 258 2.31 15.15 -13.50
C GLU A 258 2.24 14.61 -14.92
N SER A 259 3.35 14.79 -15.63
CA SER A 259 3.60 14.15 -16.93
C SER A 259 4.93 13.41 -16.85
N ARG A 260 4.92 12.11 -17.12
CA ARG A 260 6.12 11.28 -17.16
C ARG A 260 6.62 11.17 -18.59
N LYS A 261 7.87 11.59 -18.82
CA LYS A 261 8.50 11.50 -20.13
C LYS A 261 8.78 10.05 -20.57
N SER A 262 8.98 9.15 -19.62
CA SER A 262 9.37 7.74 -19.87
C SER A 262 8.27 6.92 -20.52
N ASP A 263 7.02 7.13 -20.13
CA ASP A 263 5.85 6.37 -20.60
C ASP A 263 4.77 7.27 -21.22
N ARG A 264 5.01 8.60 -21.28
CA ARG A 264 4.07 9.63 -21.74
C ARG A 264 2.76 9.64 -20.92
N ALA A 265 2.76 9.05 -19.73
CA ALA A 265 1.61 9.11 -18.84
C ALA A 265 1.41 10.56 -18.39
N VAL A 266 0.18 11.06 -18.54
CA VAL A 266 -0.27 12.36 -18.07
C VAL A 266 -1.44 12.12 -17.15
N TRP A 267 -1.37 12.64 -15.93
CA TRP A 267 -2.48 12.54 -14.99
C TRP A 267 -2.64 13.81 -14.18
N SER A 268 -3.88 14.03 -13.76
CA SER A 268 -4.24 15.03 -12.77
C SER A 268 -5.23 14.45 -11.76
N ASN A 269 -5.09 14.84 -10.51
CA ASN A 269 -6.07 14.57 -9.47
C ASN A 269 -6.28 15.83 -8.64
N ASP A 270 -7.53 16.26 -8.46
CA ASP A 270 -7.96 17.31 -7.53
C ASP A 270 -9.11 16.76 -6.70
N VAL A 271 -8.87 16.57 -5.42
CA VAL A 271 -9.84 16.03 -4.47
C VAL A 271 -9.99 16.97 -3.29
N ARG A 272 -11.25 17.28 -2.95
CA ARG A 272 -11.60 18.19 -1.86
C ARG A 272 -12.69 17.56 -1.03
N LEU A 273 -12.47 17.47 0.27
CA LEU A 273 -13.33 16.78 1.21
C LEU A 273 -13.65 17.68 2.39
N THR A 274 -14.89 17.61 2.86
CA THR A 274 -15.37 18.18 4.12
C THR A 274 -15.62 17.03 5.08
N TRP A 275 -14.97 17.08 6.24
CA TRP A 275 -14.94 16.02 7.23
C TRP A 275 -15.86 16.34 8.40
N SER A 276 -16.50 15.30 8.92
CA SER A 276 -17.20 15.33 10.21
C SER A 276 -17.11 13.97 10.89
N GLY A 277 -16.97 13.97 12.21
CA GLY A 277 -17.09 12.75 12.99
C GLY A 277 -16.70 12.89 14.44
N LEU A 278 -16.42 11.75 15.07
CA LEU A 278 -16.24 11.60 16.50
C LEU A 278 -15.10 10.62 16.80
N ALA A 279 -14.27 10.95 17.79
CA ALA A 279 -13.25 10.06 18.34
C ALA A 279 -13.44 9.92 19.86
N ARG A 280 -13.70 8.71 20.36
CA ARG A 280 -13.84 8.45 21.80
C ARG A 280 -12.48 8.36 22.46
N LEU A 281 -12.28 9.12 23.54
CA LEU A 281 -11.06 9.12 24.32
C LEU A 281 -11.19 8.32 25.62
N GLU A 282 -10.19 7.50 25.90
CA GLU A 282 -9.95 6.89 27.21
C GLU A 282 -8.52 7.22 27.64
N GLY A 283 -8.39 8.21 28.52
CA GLY A 283 -7.10 8.81 28.82
C GLY A 283 -6.45 9.40 27.56
N ARG A 284 -5.30 8.85 27.15
CA ARG A 284 -4.55 9.26 25.96
C ARG A 284 -4.73 8.34 24.75
N SER A 285 -5.67 7.39 24.84
CA SER A 285 -5.97 6.45 23.77
C SER A 285 -7.31 6.77 23.13
N VAL A 286 -7.40 6.55 21.81
CA VAL A 286 -8.68 6.58 21.10
C VAL A 286 -9.18 5.14 21.02
N THR A 287 -10.39 4.86 21.50
CA THR A 287 -10.95 3.49 21.49
C THR A 287 -11.94 3.26 20.36
N LYS A 288 -12.53 4.33 19.85
CA LYS A 288 -13.46 4.31 18.73
C LYS A 288 -13.35 5.58 17.90
N LEU A 289 -13.34 5.42 16.58
CA LEU A 289 -13.32 6.51 15.62
C LEU A 289 -14.41 6.30 14.59
N ILE A 290 -15.20 7.34 14.34
CA ILE A 290 -16.17 7.39 13.26
C ILE A 290 -15.93 8.69 12.51
N LEU A 291 -15.57 8.61 11.24
CA LEU A 291 -15.43 9.78 10.36
C LEU A 291 -16.26 9.59 9.11
N THR A 292 -16.77 10.70 8.61
CA THR A 292 -17.38 10.80 7.29
C THR A 292 -16.75 11.98 6.57
N ALA A 293 -16.67 11.87 5.26
CA ALA A 293 -16.27 12.97 4.41
C ALA A 293 -17.19 13.04 3.19
N ASP A 294 -17.57 14.26 2.83
CA ASP A 294 -18.32 14.56 1.60
C ASP A 294 -17.51 15.55 0.77
N GLY A 295 -17.49 15.37 -0.54
CA GLY A 295 -16.68 16.22 -1.39
C GLY A 295 -16.77 15.93 -2.87
N ARG A 296 -15.74 16.34 -3.61
CA ARG A 296 -15.66 16.16 -5.06
C ARG A 296 -14.26 15.74 -5.46
N GLU A 297 -14.18 14.83 -6.43
CA GLU A 297 -12.93 14.38 -7.03
C GLU A 297 -12.97 14.64 -8.55
N LYS A 298 -11.89 15.22 -9.06
CA LYS A 298 -11.60 15.33 -10.48
C LYS A 298 -10.33 14.54 -10.76
N LEU A 299 -10.47 13.43 -11.46
CA LEU A 299 -9.36 12.56 -11.84
C LEU A 299 -9.28 12.50 -13.36
N SER A 300 -8.13 12.84 -13.91
CA SER A 300 -7.81 12.57 -15.30
C SER A 300 -6.56 11.72 -15.40
N TRP A 301 -6.59 10.75 -16.30
CA TRP A 301 -5.45 9.94 -16.62
C TRP A 301 -5.47 9.60 -18.10
N ASN A 302 -4.32 9.77 -18.76
CA ASN A 302 -4.12 9.48 -20.17
C ASN A 302 -2.69 9.02 -20.45
N HIS A 303 -2.50 8.22 -21.50
CA HIS A 303 -1.18 7.86 -22.06
C HIS A 303 -0.85 8.72 -23.30
N GLY A 304 -0.95 10.05 -23.17
CA GLY A 304 -0.70 10.99 -24.26
C GLY A 304 -1.58 10.76 -25.52
N ASP A 305 -1.22 11.42 -26.63
CA ASP A 305 -1.89 11.31 -27.95
C ASP A 305 -1.62 9.97 -28.65
N ARG A 306 -1.89 8.83 -28.00
CA ARG A 306 -2.07 7.58 -28.74
C ARG A 306 -3.53 7.48 -29.13
N ASP A 307 -3.79 7.34 -30.43
CA ASP A 307 -5.02 6.72 -30.91
C ASP A 307 -5.04 5.29 -30.36
N LEU A 308 -5.56 5.15 -29.13
CA LEU A 308 -5.75 3.86 -28.50
C LEU A 308 -6.74 3.10 -29.37
N ASP A 309 -6.36 1.91 -29.84
CA ASP A 309 -7.26 1.05 -30.59
C ASP A 309 -8.51 0.80 -29.74
N PRO A 310 -9.70 1.24 -30.19
CA PRO A 310 -10.94 1.07 -29.44
C PRO A 310 -11.32 -0.42 -29.23
N GLY A 311 -10.65 -1.35 -29.92
CA GLY A 311 -10.97 -2.77 -29.91
C GLY A 311 -10.58 -3.57 -28.66
N SER A 312 -9.65 -3.09 -27.82
CA SER A 312 -9.18 -3.88 -26.68
C SER A 312 -8.54 -3.04 -25.57
N ALA A 313 -9.28 -2.86 -24.47
CA ALA A 313 -8.75 -2.24 -23.25
C ALA A 313 -7.58 -3.03 -22.62
N LEU A 314 -7.44 -4.32 -22.98
CA LEU A 314 -6.41 -5.24 -22.47
C LEU A 314 -5.06 -5.08 -23.18
N ASP A 315 -5.03 -4.56 -24.41
CA ASP A 315 -3.79 -4.38 -25.18
C ASP A 315 -2.99 -3.13 -24.77
N ASN A 316 -3.57 -2.23 -23.97
CA ASN A 316 -3.02 -0.90 -23.65
C ASN A 316 -2.55 -0.76 -22.18
N LEU A 317 -2.28 -1.87 -21.50
CA LEU A 317 -2.19 -1.99 -20.05
C LEU A 317 -0.90 -1.57 -19.30
N PRO A 318 0.17 -0.99 -19.88
CA PRO A 318 1.26 -0.50 -19.04
C PRO A 318 0.84 0.58 -18.01
N GLY A 319 -0.38 1.14 -18.09
CA GLY A 319 -0.89 2.05 -17.05
C GLY A 319 -2.40 2.14 -16.81
N GLY A 320 -3.22 1.32 -17.48
CA GLY A 320 -4.69 1.31 -17.33
C GLY A 320 -5.44 1.93 -18.51
N ARG A 321 -6.77 2.05 -18.41
CA ARG A 321 -7.60 2.74 -19.42
C ARG A 321 -7.67 4.24 -19.17
N GLN A 322 -7.99 5.03 -20.19
CA GLN A 322 -8.23 6.47 -20.00
C GLN A 322 -9.31 6.70 -18.93
N ILE A 323 -9.00 7.52 -17.92
CA ILE A 323 -9.96 7.93 -16.89
C ILE A 323 -10.24 9.42 -17.04
N ARG A 324 -11.53 9.74 -17.01
CA ARG A 324 -12.02 11.11 -16.83
C ARG A 324 -13.18 11.06 -15.85
N LEU A 325 -12.88 11.38 -14.60
CA LEU A 325 -13.83 11.46 -13.51
C LEU A 325 -14.02 12.92 -13.13
N ASP A 326 -15.27 13.31 -12.96
CA ASP A 326 -15.65 14.55 -12.28
C ASP A 326 -16.95 14.24 -11.53
N SER A 327 -16.84 13.90 -10.25
CA SER A 327 -17.97 13.40 -9.47
C SER A 327 -17.89 13.78 -8.01
N ASP A 328 -19.06 13.82 -7.37
CA ASP A 328 -19.16 13.85 -5.92
C ASP A 328 -18.63 12.54 -5.33
N VAL A 329 -17.95 12.65 -4.20
CA VAL A 329 -17.37 11.53 -3.48
C VAL A 329 -17.78 11.58 -2.03
N LYS A 330 -17.93 10.41 -1.43
CA LYS A 330 -18.17 10.28 0.00
C LYS A 330 -17.33 9.15 0.57
N PHE A 331 -16.77 9.41 1.75
CA PHE A 331 -15.93 8.48 2.47
C PHE A 331 -16.50 8.28 3.87
N GLY A 332 -16.37 7.06 4.39
CA GLY A 332 -16.64 6.72 5.77
C GLY A 332 -15.45 5.96 6.34
N LEU A 333 -15.13 6.19 7.60
CA LEU A 333 -14.15 5.41 8.34
C LEU A 333 -14.77 5.03 9.68
N VAL A 334 -14.78 3.73 9.98
CA VAL A 334 -15.09 3.23 11.31
C VAL A 334 -13.89 2.45 11.80
N ALA A 335 -13.29 2.87 12.91
CA ALA A 335 -12.14 2.21 13.50
C ALA A 335 -12.35 1.93 14.99
N VAL A 336 -11.81 0.79 15.43
CA VAL A 336 -11.80 0.36 16.83
C VAL A 336 -10.41 -0.16 17.17
N THR A 337 -10.10 -0.26 18.46
CA THR A 337 -8.82 -0.80 18.91
C THR A 337 -8.61 -2.21 18.33
N ALA A 338 -7.41 -2.46 17.81
CA ALA A 338 -7.00 -3.74 17.27
C ALA A 338 -7.24 -4.85 18.29
N LYS A 339 -7.70 -6.01 17.81
CA LYS A 339 -7.82 -7.20 18.66
C LYS A 339 -6.44 -7.72 19.02
N ASP A 340 -6.30 -8.41 20.14
CA ASP A 340 -5.02 -9.03 20.53
C ASP A 340 -4.46 -9.97 19.44
N SER A 341 -5.33 -10.64 18.67
CA SER A 341 -4.97 -11.48 17.53
C SER A 341 -4.36 -10.72 16.35
N GLU A 342 -4.51 -9.40 16.29
CA GLU A 342 -3.94 -8.53 15.25
C GLU A 342 -2.63 -7.87 15.68
N VAL A 343 -2.33 -7.90 16.98
CA VAL A 343 -1.11 -7.29 17.55
C VAL A 343 0.10 -8.15 17.21
N GLY A 344 1.18 -7.50 16.78
CA GLY A 344 2.45 -8.16 16.49
C GLY A 344 3.41 -7.27 15.72
N PRO A 345 4.54 -7.82 15.25
CA PRO A 345 5.53 -7.05 14.50
C PRO A 345 4.91 -6.40 13.26
N GLY A 346 5.12 -5.09 13.16
CA GLY A 346 4.60 -4.25 12.09
C GLY A 346 5.19 -4.57 10.73
N LEU A 347 4.55 -4.10 9.65
CA LEU A 347 5.08 -4.28 8.29
C LEU A 347 6.54 -3.80 8.19
N ALA A 348 6.92 -2.73 8.89
CA ALA A 348 8.30 -2.24 8.85
C ALA A 348 9.30 -3.24 9.43
N GLU A 349 8.95 -3.89 10.56
CA GLU A 349 9.77 -4.91 11.20
C GLU A 349 9.82 -6.20 10.37
N VAL A 350 8.71 -6.60 9.75
CA VAL A 350 8.62 -7.80 8.90
C VAL A 350 9.36 -7.59 7.56
N THR A 351 9.28 -6.37 7.00
CA THR A 351 9.91 -6.02 5.70
C THR A 351 11.34 -5.57 5.78
N GLY A 352 11.92 -5.51 6.98
CA GLY A 352 13.26 -4.95 7.15
C GLY A 352 13.35 -3.49 6.71
N ARG A 353 12.22 -2.75 6.68
CA ARG A 353 12.28 -1.29 6.57
C ARG A 353 12.98 -0.82 7.84
N LEU A 354 14.02 -0.03 7.62
CA LEU A 354 14.83 0.56 8.68
C LEU A 354 13.91 1.22 9.71
N PRO A 355 14.14 1.01 11.02
CA PRO A 355 13.42 1.75 12.06
C PRO A 355 13.47 3.25 11.82
N LYS A 356 12.44 3.97 12.27
CA LYS A 356 12.40 5.44 12.14
C LYS A 356 13.67 6.10 12.70
N SER A 357 14.21 5.59 13.80
CA SER A 357 15.46 6.06 14.42
C SER A 357 16.64 5.97 13.44
N VAL A 358 16.81 4.83 12.79
CA VAL A 358 17.83 4.59 11.77
C VAL A 358 17.64 5.51 10.57
N VAL A 359 16.41 5.66 10.06
CA VAL A 359 16.10 6.57 8.94
C VAL A 359 16.44 8.02 9.27
N GLU A 360 16.06 8.52 10.46
CA GLU A 360 16.37 9.87 10.89
C GLU A 360 17.87 10.09 11.10
N LYS A 361 18.58 9.09 11.67
CA LYS A 361 20.04 9.14 11.79
C LYS A 361 20.73 9.20 10.42
N MET A 362 20.28 8.39 9.45
CA MET A 362 20.79 8.44 8.08
C MET A 362 20.52 9.80 7.41
N LYS A 363 19.34 10.39 7.63
CA LYS A 363 18.99 11.73 7.12
C LYS A 363 19.90 12.80 7.71
N ARG A 364 20.15 12.77 9.02
CA ARG A 364 21.08 13.67 9.71
C ARG A 364 22.52 13.49 9.22
N LEU A 365 22.95 12.25 9.03
CA LEU A 365 24.29 11.93 8.55
C LEU A 365 24.49 12.45 7.11
N LYS A 366 23.50 12.25 6.24
CA LYS A 366 23.50 12.79 4.88
C LYS A 366 23.60 14.31 4.89
N ALA A 367 22.75 14.99 5.66
CA ALA A 367 22.80 16.46 5.77
C ALA A 367 24.16 16.97 6.25
N ALA A 368 24.79 16.27 7.20
CA ALA A 368 26.12 16.64 7.69
C ALA A 368 27.24 16.35 6.67
N MET A 369 27.06 15.37 5.78
CA MET A 369 28.03 15.02 4.73
C MET A 369 27.94 15.93 3.50
N ASP A 370 26.73 16.39 3.18
CA ASP A 370 26.41 17.32 2.10
C ASP A 370 26.86 18.76 2.42
N ASP A 371 27.16 19.06 3.69
CA ASP A 371 27.80 20.33 4.07
C ASP A 371 29.15 20.50 3.35
N ALA A 372 29.28 21.61 2.63
CA ALA A 372 30.45 21.95 1.82
C ALA A 372 31.73 22.10 2.65
N GLY A 373 31.60 22.26 3.97
CA GLY A 373 32.71 22.32 4.92
C GLY A 373 33.29 20.97 5.36
N THR A 374 32.65 19.84 5.05
CA THR A 374 33.07 18.54 5.61
C THR A 374 34.38 18.05 5.00
N PRO A 375 35.49 17.94 5.77
CA PRO A 375 36.80 17.55 5.24
C PRO A 375 36.78 16.14 4.61
N THR A 376 37.52 15.96 3.51
CA THR A 376 37.64 14.67 2.79
C THR A 376 38.00 13.49 3.69
N LYS A 377 38.86 13.71 4.69
CA LYS A 377 39.26 12.69 5.67
C LYS A 377 38.09 12.21 6.54
N LYS A 378 37.19 13.12 6.96
CA LYS A 378 35.97 12.77 7.70
C LYS A 378 35.03 11.97 6.81
N ARG A 379 34.89 12.35 5.53
CA ARG A 379 34.08 11.59 4.57
C ARG A 379 34.56 10.15 4.37
N GLN A 380 35.88 9.95 4.26
CA GLN A 380 36.48 8.62 4.18
C GLN A 380 36.28 7.80 5.46
N GLN A 381 36.36 8.43 6.62
CA GLN A 381 36.10 7.76 7.90
C GLN A 381 34.64 7.31 8.00
N VAL A 382 33.68 8.17 7.63
CA VAL A 382 32.26 7.81 7.58
C VAL A 382 32.02 6.67 6.60
N ALA A 383 32.61 6.70 5.40
CA ALA A 383 32.46 5.62 4.43
C ALA A 383 32.86 4.24 5.01
N ARG A 384 33.98 4.15 5.73
CA ARG A 384 34.41 2.92 6.40
C ARG A 384 33.44 2.46 7.50
N ILE A 385 32.87 3.41 8.25
CA ILE A 385 31.85 3.09 9.27
C ILE A 385 30.57 2.59 8.59
N MET A 386 30.20 3.15 7.45
CA MET A 386 29.01 2.73 6.70
C MET A 386 29.15 1.33 6.08
N GLU A 387 30.36 0.86 5.76
CA GLU A 387 30.58 -0.54 5.36
C GLU A 387 30.15 -1.52 6.46
N ALA A 388 30.47 -1.22 7.73
CA ALA A 388 30.02 -2.02 8.87
C ALA A 388 28.50 -1.95 9.04
N PHE A 389 27.90 -0.77 8.86
CA PHE A 389 26.45 -0.60 8.89
C PHE A 389 25.75 -1.48 7.85
N GLU A 390 26.25 -1.52 6.61
CA GLU A 390 25.68 -2.35 5.54
C GLU A 390 25.74 -3.85 5.86
N VAL A 391 26.84 -4.32 6.43
CA VAL A 391 26.98 -5.73 6.87
C VAL A 391 25.98 -6.07 7.97
N LEU A 392 25.87 -5.22 9.00
CA LEU A 392 24.92 -5.41 10.10
C LEU A 392 23.48 -5.40 9.61
N MET A 393 23.16 -4.48 8.70
CA MET A 393 21.83 -4.40 8.09
C MET A 393 21.50 -5.64 7.26
N LYS A 394 22.46 -6.18 6.50
CA LYS A 394 22.29 -7.43 5.75
C LYS A 394 22.00 -8.61 6.68
N ASN A 395 22.64 -8.64 7.85
CA ASN A 395 22.43 -9.67 8.86
C ASN A 395 21.12 -9.45 9.66
N GLY A 396 20.55 -8.24 9.64
CA GLY A 396 19.36 -7.87 10.40
C GLY A 396 19.66 -7.45 11.84
N GLU A 397 20.91 -7.08 12.13
CA GLU A 397 21.37 -6.64 13.46
C GLU A 397 21.11 -5.15 13.64
N VAL A 398 19.83 -4.79 13.68
CA VAL A 398 19.36 -3.40 13.58
C VAL A 398 19.84 -2.52 14.73
N GLU A 399 19.84 -3.03 15.97
CA GLU A 399 20.33 -2.27 17.13
C GLU A 399 21.83 -1.97 17.03
N ALA A 400 22.64 -2.95 16.59
CA ALA A 400 24.07 -2.77 16.37
C ALA A 400 24.32 -1.80 15.20
N ALA A 401 23.56 -1.90 14.12
CA ALA A 401 23.61 -0.97 13.00
C ALA A 401 23.29 0.47 13.44
N GLU A 402 22.34 0.63 14.36
CA GLU A 402 21.99 1.93 14.92
C GLU A 402 23.12 2.55 15.76
N VAL A 403 23.90 1.74 16.49
CA VAL A 403 25.11 2.18 17.20
C VAL A 403 26.18 2.66 16.21
N VAL A 404 26.38 1.92 15.11
CA VAL A 404 27.33 2.30 14.05
C VAL A 404 26.95 3.64 13.41
N LEU A 405 25.65 3.93 13.22
CA LEU A 405 25.21 5.25 12.75
C LEU A 405 25.49 6.37 13.75
N ASP A 406 25.41 6.11 15.05
CA ASP A 406 25.80 7.10 16.07
C ASP A 406 27.31 7.40 16.02
N GLU A 407 28.14 6.40 15.75
CA GLU A 407 29.57 6.59 15.52
C GLU A 407 29.85 7.40 14.25
N ALA A 408 29.14 7.11 13.16
CA ALA A 408 29.24 7.88 11.92
C ALA A 408 28.87 9.36 12.15
N LEU A 409 27.77 9.62 12.86
CA LEU A 409 27.34 10.98 13.22
C LEU A 409 28.36 11.70 14.12
N LYS A 410 29.00 10.99 15.05
CA LYS A 410 30.08 11.54 15.88
C LYS A 410 31.33 11.87 15.05
N ALA A 411 31.64 11.08 14.03
CA ALA A 411 32.81 11.30 13.17
C ALA A 411 32.67 12.53 12.25
N VAL A 412 31.44 12.96 11.94
CA VAL A 412 31.21 14.16 11.12
C VAL A 412 31.26 15.45 11.94
N LYS A 413 30.80 15.42 13.21
CA LYS A 413 30.99 16.52 14.17
C LYS A 413 32.49 16.79 14.36
#